data_AF-A0A8T2SMT9-F1
#
_entry.id   AF-A0A8T2SMT9-F1
#
_cell.length_a   1.000
_cell.length_b   1.000
_cell.length_c   1.000
_cell.angle_alpha   90.00
_cell.angle_beta   90.00
_cell.angle_gamma   90.00
#
_symmetry.space_group_name_H-M   'P 1'
#
loop_
_entity.id
_entity.type
_entity.pdbx_description
1 polymer ?
#
loop_
_entity_poly.entity_id
_entity_poly.type
_entity_poly.pdbx_seq_one_letter_code
_entity_poly.pdbx_strand_id
1 'polypeptide(L)'
;MLGSSCISWLSKKEPTEATSSYEAEYREAFTATVECVWLKRLMADLGVGQFATTIFTDRQSALAFARNLVFHARTKHIEVHYHYVMKRFSAGEISVAYVPR
;
A
#
# COMPACT_ATOMS: atom_id res chain seq x y z
N MET A 1 -14.48 -7.92 4.25
CA MET A 1 -15.41 -9.07 4.11
C MET A 1 -16.29 -8.80 2.90
N LEU A 2 -16.48 -9.78 2.01
CA LEU A 2 -17.44 -9.70 0.92
C LEU A 2 -18.61 -10.61 1.32
N GLY A 3 -19.72 -10.04 1.79
CA GLY A 3 -20.79 -10.81 2.44
C GLY A 3 -20.30 -11.50 3.72
N SER A 4 -20.61 -12.80 3.88
CA SER A 4 -20.15 -13.66 4.98
C SER A 4 -18.76 -14.27 4.76
N SER A 5 -18.07 -13.94 3.67
CA SER A 5 -16.80 -14.57 3.28
C SER A 5 -15.59 -13.69 3.58
N CYS A 6 -14.59 -14.28 4.23
CA CYS A 6 -13.27 -13.69 4.40
C CYS A 6 -12.46 -13.84 3.12
N ILE A 7 -12.04 -12.71 2.55
CA ILE A 7 -11.04 -12.70 1.48
C ILE A 7 -9.67 -12.63 2.17
N SER A 8 -8.84 -13.65 1.98
CA SER A 8 -7.44 -13.65 2.39
C SER A 8 -6.57 -13.38 1.18
N TRP A 9 -5.50 -12.62 1.37
CA TRP A 9 -4.54 -12.27 0.34
C TRP A 9 -3.12 -12.62 0.79
N LEU A 10 -2.26 -12.98 -0.17
CA LEU A 10 -0.92 -13.54 0.06
C LEU A 10 0.14 -12.62 -0.56
N SER A 11 1.10 -12.19 0.25
CA SER A 11 2.29 -11.46 -0.21
C SER A 11 3.38 -12.41 -0.72
N LYS A 12 4.05 -12.00 -1.80
CA LYS A 12 5.10 -12.74 -2.50
C LYS A 12 6.45 -12.04 -2.27
N LYS A 13 7.51 -12.84 -2.07
CA LYS A 13 8.89 -12.33 -1.96
C LYS A 13 9.27 -11.60 -3.26
N GLU A 14 9.67 -10.34 -3.13
CA GLU A 14 10.11 -9.51 -4.25
C GLU A 14 11.33 -10.16 -4.94
N PRO A 15 11.35 -10.29 -6.28
CA PRO A 15 12.41 -10.98 -7.02
C PRO A 15 13.73 -10.20 -7.05
N THR A 16 13.73 -8.94 -6.62
CA THR A 16 14.92 -8.08 -6.56
C THR A 16 15.26 -7.81 -5.11
N GLU A 17 16.49 -8.12 -4.72
CA GLU A 17 17.00 -7.78 -3.39
C GLU A 17 17.01 -6.25 -3.25
N ALA A 18 16.30 -5.73 -2.24
CA ALA A 18 16.39 -4.33 -1.89
C ALA A 18 17.80 -4.04 -1.37
N THR A 19 18.42 -2.98 -1.87
CA THR A 19 19.79 -2.61 -1.50
C THR A 19 19.83 -1.99 -0.10
N SER A 20 18.66 -1.62 0.45
CA SER A 20 18.49 -1.12 1.82
C SER A 20 17.12 -1.51 2.41
N SER A 21 17.01 -1.50 3.74
CA SER A 21 15.74 -1.67 4.45
C SER A 21 14.71 -0.61 4.06
N TYR A 22 15.14 0.62 3.82
CA TYR A 22 14.27 1.71 3.36
C TYR A 22 13.66 1.43 1.98
N GLU A 23 14.46 0.92 1.04
CA GLU A 23 13.98 0.53 -0.29
C GLU A 23 13.01 -0.66 -0.22
N ALA A 24 13.21 -1.58 0.74
CA ALA A 24 12.29 -2.68 0.99
C ALA A 24 10.93 -2.19 1.51
N GLU A 25 10.92 -1.30 2.52
CA GLU A 25 9.69 -0.72 3.07
C GLU A 25 8.93 0.11 2.02
N TYR A 26 9.67 0.86 1.21
CA TYR A 26 9.12 1.59 0.07
C TYR A 26 8.40 0.66 -0.91
N ARG A 27 9.04 -0.45 -1.26
CA ARG A 27 8.51 -1.41 -2.21
C ARG A 27 7.29 -2.13 -1.66
N GLU A 28 7.31 -2.54 -0.40
CA GLU A 28 6.15 -3.10 0.29
C GLU A 28 4.95 -2.13 0.26
N ALA A 29 5.16 -0.84 0.54
CA ALA A 29 4.10 0.17 0.49
C ALA A 29 3.54 0.38 -0.92
N PHE A 30 4.40 0.38 -1.94
CA PHE A 30 3.96 0.46 -3.34
C PHE A 30 3.12 -0.76 -3.74
N THR A 31 3.62 -1.97 -3.47
CA THR A 31 2.94 -3.22 -3.77
C THR A 31 1.56 -3.28 -3.10
N ALA A 32 1.49 -2.96 -1.79
CA ALA A 32 0.22 -2.90 -1.05
C ALA A 32 -0.76 -1.86 -1.64
N THR A 33 -0.26 -0.71 -2.10
CA THR A 33 -1.09 0.33 -2.74
C THR A 33 -1.67 -0.17 -4.06
N VAL A 34 -0.85 -0.81 -4.90
CA VAL A 34 -1.29 -1.37 -6.20
C VAL A 34 -2.36 -2.44 -5.98
N GLU A 35 -2.17 -3.32 -5.01
CA GLU A 35 -3.13 -4.37 -4.66
C GLU A 35 -4.42 -3.80 -4.10
N CYS A 36 -4.36 -2.78 -3.24
CA CYS A 36 -5.55 -2.09 -2.75
C CYS A 36 -6.35 -1.47 -3.91
N VAL A 37 -5.68 -0.82 -4.86
CA VAL A 37 -6.33 -0.25 -6.05
C VAL A 37 -6.93 -1.36 -6.92
N TRP A 38 -6.22 -2.48 -7.10
CA TRP A 38 -6.71 -3.61 -7.87
C TRP A 38 -7.93 -4.25 -7.22
N LEU A 39 -7.90 -4.51 -5.90
CA LEU A 39 -9.03 -5.03 -5.14
C LEU A 39 -10.24 -4.10 -5.20
N LYS A 40 -10.02 -2.78 -5.09
CA LYS A 40 -11.10 -1.80 -5.18
C LYS A 40 -11.77 -1.80 -6.56
N ARG A 41 -10.97 -1.95 -7.63
CA ARG A 41 -11.50 -2.12 -9.00
C ARG A 41 -12.29 -3.41 -9.13
N LEU A 42 -11.74 -4.53 -8.65
CA LEU A 42 -12.42 -5.81 -8.65
C LEU A 42 -13.76 -5.74 -7.91
N MET A 43 -13.81 -5.07 -6.76
CA MET A 43 -15.05 -4.89 -6.01
C MET A 43 -16.05 -3.99 -6.75
N ALA A 44 -15.58 -2.93 -7.42
CA ALA A 44 -16.42 -2.10 -8.26
C ALA A 44 -17.02 -2.90 -9.44
N ASP A 45 -16.23 -3.77 -10.08
CA ASP A 45 -16.70 -4.66 -11.14
C ASP A 45 -17.73 -5.68 -10.63
N LEU A 46 -17.63 -6.09 -9.36
CA LEU A 46 -18.60 -6.93 -8.66
C LEU A 46 -19.84 -6.16 -8.16
N GLY A 47 -19.93 -4.85 -8.42
CA GLY A 47 -21.05 -4.00 -7.97
C GLY A 47 -21.02 -3.67 -6.47
N VAL A 48 -19.91 -3.94 -5.78
CA VAL A 48 -19.74 -3.64 -4.35
C VAL A 48 -19.02 -2.31 -4.19
N GLY A 49 -19.78 -1.28 -3.81
CA GLY A 49 -19.22 0.03 -3.48
C GLY A 49 -18.30 -0.08 -2.25
N GLN A 50 -17.02 0.28 -2.42
CA GLN A 50 -16.03 0.25 -1.34
C GLN A 50 -15.58 1.66 -0.95
N PHE A 51 -15.59 1.94 0.35
CA PHE A 51 -15.05 3.17 0.95
C PHE A 51 -13.50 3.12 0.98
N ALA A 52 -12.86 4.09 1.65
CA ALA A 52 -11.42 4.15 1.81
C ALA A 52 -10.84 2.81 2.33
N THR A 53 -9.77 2.32 1.70
CA THR A 53 -9.14 1.05 2.07
C THR A 53 -8.06 1.31 3.13
N THR A 54 -8.26 0.78 4.34
CA THR A 54 -7.24 0.84 5.40
C THR A 54 -6.28 -0.34 5.29
N ILE A 55 -5.00 -0.05 5.11
CA ILE A 55 -3.90 -1.01 5.18
C ILE A 55 -3.48 -1.13 6.65
N PHE A 56 -3.54 -2.34 7.19
CA PHE A 56 -3.07 -2.62 8.55
C PHE A 56 -1.64 -3.15 8.50
N THR A 57 -0.76 -2.60 9.33
CA THR A 57 0.64 -3.03 9.43
C THR A 57 1.06 -3.18 10.89
N ASP A 58 1.88 -4.20 11.18
CA ASP A 58 2.49 -4.42 12.49
C ASP A 58 3.87 -3.76 12.62
N ARG A 59 4.31 -3.02 11.60
CA ARG A 59 5.58 -2.29 11.59
C ARG A 59 5.36 -0.80 11.80
N GLN A 60 5.91 -0.25 12.87
CA GLN A 60 5.87 1.19 13.12
C GLN A 60 6.61 1.99 12.04
N SER A 61 7.67 1.41 11.45
CA SER A 61 8.40 2.01 10.35
C SER A 61 7.51 2.20 9.11
N ALA A 62 6.62 1.26 8.80
CA ALA A 62 5.64 1.38 7.72
C ALA A 62 4.62 2.51 7.98
N LEU A 63 4.19 2.70 9.24
CA LEU A 63 3.33 3.84 9.63
C LEU A 63 4.07 5.17 9.47
N ALA A 64 5.32 5.23 9.95
CA ALA A 64 6.16 6.42 9.82
C ALA A 64 6.45 6.73 8.35
N PHE A 65 6.71 5.71 7.54
CA PHE A 65 6.94 5.81 6.11
C PHE A 65 5.70 6.36 5.38
N ALA A 66 4.51 5.81 5.66
CA ALA A 66 3.25 6.31 5.07
C ALA A 66 2.96 7.77 5.42
N ARG A 67 3.34 8.21 6.63
CA ARG A 67 3.17 9.60 7.10
C ARG A 67 4.25 10.54 6.56
N ASN A 68 5.49 10.05 6.46
CA ASN A 68 6.66 10.80 6.02
C ASN A 68 7.00 10.50 4.57
N LEU A 69 5.99 10.25 3.75
CA LEU A 69 6.19 10.05 2.32
C LEU A 69 6.97 11.23 1.70
N VAL A 70 7.09 12.42 2.29
CA VAL A 70 7.79 13.65 1.80
C VAL A 70 9.27 13.53 1.33
N PHE A 71 9.85 12.34 1.13
CA PHE A 71 11.25 12.17 0.73
C PHE A 71 11.49 12.35 -0.79
N HIS A 72 12.59 13.02 -1.16
CA HIS A 72 13.04 13.12 -2.55
C HIS A 72 13.64 11.79 -3.02
N ALA A 73 12.93 11.10 -3.91
CA ALA A 73 13.46 9.93 -4.59
C ALA A 73 14.68 10.31 -5.44
N ARG A 74 15.84 9.70 -5.18
CA ARG A 74 17.07 9.96 -5.96
C ARG A 74 17.10 9.27 -7.33
N THR A 75 16.16 8.36 -7.59
CA THR A 75 16.05 7.63 -8.86
C THR A 75 14.62 7.72 -9.41
N LYS A 76 14.52 7.90 -10.74
CA LYS A 76 13.26 8.17 -11.45
C LYS A 76 12.17 7.12 -11.23
N HIS A 77 12.52 5.83 -11.11
CA HIS A 77 11.53 4.77 -10.91
C HIS A 77 10.92 4.81 -9.49
N ILE A 78 11.73 5.15 -8.48
CA ILE A 78 11.24 5.40 -7.12
C ILE A 78 10.36 6.65 -7.13
N GLU A 79 10.74 7.70 -7.86
CA GLU A 79 9.94 8.92 -7.94
C GLU A 79 8.54 8.69 -8.51
N VAL A 80 8.40 7.93 -9.61
CA VAL A 80 7.09 7.67 -10.23
C VAL A 80 6.17 6.86 -9.33
N HIS A 81 6.69 5.77 -8.78
CA HIS A 81 5.94 4.92 -7.84
C HIS A 81 5.54 5.72 -6.59
N TYR A 82 6.38 6.66 -6.19
CA TYR A 82 6.18 7.48 -5.00
C TYR A 82 5.01 8.44 -5.20
N HIS A 83 5.02 9.19 -6.31
CA HIS A 83 3.94 10.09 -6.68
C HIS A 83 2.61 9.34 -6.82
N TYR A 84 2.65 8.11 -7.32
CA TYR A 84 1.47 7.26 -7.42
C TYR A 84 0.86 6.95 -6.05
N VAL A 85 1.67 6.49 -5.10
CA VAL A 85 1.24 6.17 -3.73
C VAL A 85 0.72 7.42 -3.02
N MET A 86 1.51 8.51 -3.02
CA MET A 86 1.13 9.80 -2.43
C MET A 86 -0.21 10.30 -2.95
N LYS A 87 -0.44 10.26 -4.26
CA LYS A 87 -1.70 10.73 -4.84
C LYS A 87 -2.91 9.97 -4.29
N ARG A 88 -2.78 8.67 -4.04
CA ARG A 88 -3.85 7.83 -3.48
C ARG A 88 -4.08 8.07 -1.99
N PHE A 89 -3.02 8.29 -1.23
CA PHE A 89 -3.10 8.70 0.18
C PHE A 89 -3.75 10.08 0.32
N SER A 90 -3.29 11.06 -0.43
CA SER A 90 -3.84 12.43 -0.41
C SER A 90 -5.28 12.50 -0.90
N ALA A 91 -5.69 11.60 -1.81
CA ALA A 91 -7.09 11.46 -2.23
C ALA A 91 -7.97 10.78 -1.17
N GLY A 92 -7.42 10.34 -0.04
CA GLY A 92 -8.13 9.61 1.01
C GLY A 92 -8.61 8.22 0.56
N GLU A 93 -8.09 7.70 -0.55
CA GLU A 93 -8.47 6.38 -1.05
C GLU A 93 -7.84 5.26 -0.23
N ILE A 94 -6.69 5.53 0.38
CA ILE A 94 -5.89 4.59 1.15
C ILE A 94 -5.47 5.25 2.47
N SER A 95 -5.60 4.53 3.58
CA SER A 95 -5.09 4.92 4.89
C SER A 95 -4.21 3.81 5.45
N VAL A 96 -3.21 4.14 6.29
CA VAL A 96 -2.42 3.13 7.02
C VAL A 96 -2.74 3.21 8.50
N ALA A 97 -3.03 2.06 9.09
CA ALA A 97 -3.22 1.90 10.52
C ALA A 97 -2.20 0.91 11.08
N TYR A 98 -1.56 1.29 12.19
CA TYR A 98 -0.67 0.39 12.92
C TYR A 98 -1.47 -0.50 13.86
N VAL A 99 -1.18 -1.79 13.85
CA VAL A 99 -1.76 -2.78 14.77
C VAL A 99 -0.63 -3.45 15.55
N PRO A 100 -0.55 -3.28 16.87
CA PRO A 100 0.43 -4.00 17.68
C PRO A 100 0.15 -5.50 17.61
N ARG A 101 1.22 -6.31 17.62
CA ARG A 101 1.12 -7.77 17.78
C ARG A 101 0.70 -8.17 19.19
#